data_AF-A0A662N3U2-F1
#
_entry.id   AF-A0A662N3U2-F1
#
_cell.length_a   1.000
_cell.length_b   1.000
_cell.length_c   1.000
_cell.angle_alpha   90.00
_cell.angle_beta   90.00
_cell.angle_gamma   90.00
#
_symmetry.space_group_name_H-M   'P 1'
#
loop_
_entity.id
_entity.type
_entity.pdbx_description
1 polymer ?
#
loop_
_entity_poly.entity_id
_entity_poly.type
_entity_poly.pdbx_seq_one_letter_code
_entity_poly.pdbx_strand_id
1 'polypeptide(L)'
;MLIRKIAEKNYGVSSIWGVKKLLRRDAEFKRCASNTISDILALVDVKNVLIVSDSREWLTVATFVYDYSLLPHDARILATALEYNCDKLATLDEDFGTVKDIIKLSRRSSGRGVKSSFLLEIQRELQSLREENERFRKEMEELASLKCSSLKSSRD
;
A
#
# COMPACT_ATOMS: atom_id res chain seq x y z
N MET A 1 -13.89 -3.30 9.31
CA MET A 1 -12.55 -2.82 8.88
C MET A 1 -11.96 -1.92 9.95
N LEU A 2 -10.67 -2.08 10.29
CA LEU A 2 -10.04 -1.39 11.43
C LEU A 2 -10.05 0.14 11.28
N ILE A 3 -9.74 0.65 10.07
CA ILE A 3 -9.78 2.08 9.74
C ILE A 3 -11.15 2.70 10.03
N ARG A 4 -12.24 1.97 9.73
CA ARG A 4 -13.61 2.42 10.04
C ARG A 4 -13.85 2.54 11.56
N LYS A 5 -13.30 1.61 12.37
CA LYS A 5 -13.40 1.68 13.83
C LYS A 5 -12.61 2.89 14.38
N ILE A 6 -11.46 3.21 13.79
CA ILE A 6 -10.67 4.39 14.14
C ILE A 6 -11.45 5.68 13.81
N ALA A 7 -12.06 5.74 12.61
CA ALA A 7 -12.90 6.86 12.20
C ALA A 7 -14.10 7.08 13.13
N GLU A 8 -14.76 5.99 13.53
CA GLU A 8 -15.89 6.04 14.45
C GLU A 8 -15.46 6.54 15.84
N LYS A 9 -14.36 5.99 16.37
CA LYS A 9 -13.86 6.34 17.71
C LYS A 9 -13.34 7.78 17.80
N ASN A 10 -12.58 8.22 16.80
CA ASN A 10 -11.83 9.48 16.90
C ASN A 10 -12.53 10.66 16.19
N TYR A 11 -13.43 10.37 15.24
CA TYR A 11 -14.08 11.39 14.41
C TYR A 11 -15.62 11.26 14.38
N GLY A 12 -16.20 10.27 15.06
CA GLY A 12 -17.64 10.03 15.06
C GLY A 12 -18.19 9.53 13.71
N VAL A 13 -17.32 9.08 12.80
CA VAL A 13 -17.70 8.69 11.44
C VAL A 13 -17.83 7.18 11.33
N SER A 14 -19.07 6.70 11.26
CA SER A 14 -19.37 5.26 11.16
C SER A 14 -19.73 4.79 9.75
N SER A 15 -20.03 5.68 8.80
CA SER A 15 -20.42 5.28 7.44
C SER A 15 -19.22 5.15 6.51
N ILE A 16 -19.26 4.19 5.56
CA ILE A 16 -18.18 3.98 4.57
C ILE A 16 -17.96 5.25 3.74
N TRP A 17 -19.05 5.90 3.32
CA TRP A 17 -18.98 7.15 2.57
C TRP A 17 -18.36 8.28 3.40
N GLY A 18 -18.69 8.34 4.70
CA GLY A 18 -18.05 9.26 5.63
C GLY A 18 -16.55 9.01 5.77
N VAL A 19 -16.13 7.75 5.88
CA VAL A 19 -14.69 7.38 5.94
C VAL A 19 -13.97 7.80 4.67
N LYS A 20 -14.55 7.57 3.49
CA LYS A 20 -13.98 8.04 2.21
C LYS A 20 -13.83 9.55 2.17
N LYS A 21 -14.86 10.28 2.63
CA LYS A 21 -14.82 11.74 2.71
C LYS A 21 -13.74 12.23 3.68
N LEU A 22 -13.55 11.51 4.80
CA LEU A 22 -12.52 11.81 5.78
C LEU A 22 -11.11 11.58 5.20
N LEU A 23 -10.88 10.46 4.51
CA LEU A 23 -9.60 10.20 3.81
C LEU A 23 -9.23 11.29 2.81
N ARG A 24 -10.22 11.88 2.12
CA ARG A 24 -9.97 12.94 1.12
C ARG A 24 -9.70 14.31 1.73
N ARG A 25 -10.19 14.59 2.95
CA ARG A 25 -10.21 15.95 3.53
C ARG A 25 -9.29 16.13 4.72
N ASP A 26 -8.94 15.05 5.40
CA ASP A 26 -8.18 15.08 6.64
C ASP A 26 -6.84 14.36 6.46
N ALA A 27 -5.77 15.14 6.47
CA ALA A 27 -4.41 14.63 6.27
C ALA A 27 -3.92 13.79 7.47
N GLU A 28 -4.38 14.10 8.68
CA GLU A 28 -4.01 13.36 9.89
C GLU A 28 -4.65 11.98 9.88
N PHE A 29 -5.95 11.92 9.59
CA PHE A 29 -6.69 10.67 9.43
C PHE A 29 -6.12 9.82 8.31
N LYS A 30 -5.76 10.43 7.18
CA LYS A 30 -5.09 9.75 6.06
C LYS A 30 -3.75 9.13 6.47
N ARG A 31 -2.91 9.86 7.21
CA ARG A 31 -1.66 9.33 7.77
C ARG A 31 -1.93 8.21 8.77
N CYS A 32 -2.90 8.37 9.66
CA CYS A 32 -3.31 7.36 10.62
C CYS A 32 -3.79 6.07 9.94
N ALA A 33 -4.58 6.20 8.87
CA ALA A 33 -5.07 5.08 8.07
C ALA A 33 -3.92 4.30 7.40
N SER A 34 -2.96 5.01 6.82
CA SER A 34 -1.76 4.40 6.22
C SER A 34 -0.89 3.71 7.27
N ASN A 35 -0.57 4.40 8.37
CA ASN A 35 0.21 3.84 9.47
C ASN A 35 -0.45 2.61 10.09
N THR A 36 -1.77 2.61 10.24
CA THR A 36 -2.51 1.45 10.76
C THR A 36 -2.27 0.20 9.91
N ILE A 37 -2.17 0.35 8.58
CA ILE A 37 -1.86 -0.77 7.69
C ILE A 37 -0.41 -1.22 7.92
N SER A 38 0.54 -0.30 7.97
CA SER A 38 1.95 -0.58 8.24
C SER A 38 2.18 -1.26 9.60
N ASP A 39 1.50 -0.83 10.65
CA ASP A 39 1.58 -1.40 11.99
C ASP A 39 1.07 -2.85 12.03
N ILE A 40 -0.01 -3.15 11.29
CA ILE A 40 -0.49 -4.53 11.15
C ILE A 40 0.56 -5.40 10.47
N LEU A 41 1.21 -4.88 9.42
CA LEU A 41 2.26 -5.63 8.71
C LEU A 41 3.46 -5.90 9.60
N ALA A 42 3.93 -4.88 10.33
CA ALA A 42 5.01 -5.02 11.29
C ALA A 42 4.67 -6.06 12.37
N LEU A 43 3.43 -6.07 12.86
CA LEU A 43 2.98 -7.06 13.83
C LEU A 43 2.97 -8.48 13.25
N VAL A 44 2.52 -8.66 12.01
CA VAL A 44 2.51 -9.95 11.34
C VAL A 44 3.93 -10.47 11.15
N ASP A 45 4.85 -9.61 10.71
CA ASP A 45 6.27 -9.94 10.51
C ASP A 45 6.93 -10.39 11.83
N VAL A 46 6.75 -9.62 12.91
CA VAL A 46 7.25 -9.96 14.26
C VAL A 46 6.66 -11.28 14.77
N LYS A 47 5.40 -11.59 14.43
CA LYS A 47 4.73 -12.82 14.87
C LYS A 47 5.05 -14.03 13.99
N ASN A 48 5.90 -13.86 12.96
CA ASN A 48 6.26 -14.90 12.00
C ASN A 48 5.00 -15.60 11.41
N VAL A 49 3.92 -14.83 11.25
CA VAL A 49 2.67 -15.34 10.68
C VAL A 49 2.87 -15.44 9.18
N LEU A 50 2.78 -16.66 8.65
CA LEU A 50 2.88 -16.92 7.23
C LEU A 50 1.71 -16.23 6.49
N ILE A 51 1.99 -15.13 5.80
CA ILE A 51 1.04 -14.52 4.87
C ILE A 51 1.11 -15.27 3.53
N VAL A 52 0.03 -15.95 3.16
CA VAL A 52 -0.13 -16.47 1.80
C VAL A 52 -0.42 -15.27 0.87
N SER A 53 0.48 -15.03 -0.06
CA SER A 53 0.51 -13.82 -0.89
C SER A 53 -0.49 -13.88 -2.04
N ASP A 54 -1.64 -13.21 -1.92
CA ASP A 54 -2.57 -13.00 -3.04
C ASP A 54 -2.26 -11.71 -3.84
N SER A 55 -1.56 -10.76 -3.23
CA SER A 55 -0.98 -9.56 -3.87
C SER A 55 0.19 -9.09 -3.00
N ARG A 56 1.39 -8.98 -3.57
CA ARG A 56 2.66 -9.03 -2.80
C ARG A 56 3.06 -7.74 -2.09
N GLU A 57 2.31 -6.65 -2.23
CA GLU A 57 2.74 -5.37 -1.67
C GLU A 57 1.64 -4.61 -0.91
N TRP A 58 1.48 -4.96 0.35
CA TRP A 58 0.70 -4.17 1.30
C TRP A 58 1.27 -2.76 1.54
N LEU A 59 2.58 -2.57 1.34
CA LEU A 59 3.23 -1.26 1.33
C LEU A 59 2.72 -0.38 0.18
N THR A 60 2.62 -0.93 -1.03
CA THR A 60 1.96 -0.27 -2.16
C THR A 60 0.49 0.05 -1.83
N VAL A 61 -0.24 -0.86 -1.17
CA VAL A 61 -1.63 -0.59 -0.74
C VAL A 61 -1.68 0.58 0.25
N ALA A 62 -0.82 0.62 1.26
CA ALA A 62 -0.75 1.71 2.23
C ALA A 62 -0.40 3.06 1.58
N THR A 63 0.47 3.03 0.57
CA THR A 63 0.84 4.19 -0.25
C THR A 63 -0.38 4.70 -1.03
N PHE A 64 -1.12 3.82 -1.70
CA PHE A 64 -2.31 4.23 -2.45
C PHE A 64 -3.47 4.73 -1.57
N VAL A 65 -3.60 4.21 -0.36
CA VAL A 65 -4.53 4.75 0.63
C VAL A 65 -4.16 6.18 1.00
N TYR A 66 -2.87 6.47 1.15
CA TYR A 66 -2.37 7.80 1.46
C TYR A 66 -2.49 8.75 0.25
N ASP A 67 -1.82 8.44 -0.85
CA ASP A 67 -1.70 9.35 -2.00
C ASP A 67 -3.05 9.58 -2.68
N TYR A 68 -3.81 8.51 -2.90
CA TYR A 68 -5.03 8.56 -3.71
C TYR A 68 -6.31 8.53 -2.89
N SER A 69 -6.21 8.49 -1.56
CA SER A 69 -7.35 8.47 -0.63
C SER A 69 -8.31 7.30 -0.89
N LEU A 70 -7.78 6.19 -1.42
CA LEU A 70 -8.54 4.97 -1.69
C LEU A 70 -8.80 4.22 -0.38
N LEU A 71 -9.91 3.47 -0.32
CA LEU A 71 -10.03 2.45 0.72
C LEU A 71 -9.05 1.32 0.44
N PRO A 72 -8.55 0.61 1.47
CA PRO A 72 -7.57 -0.46 1.25
C PRO A 72 -8.02 -1.57 0.31
N HIS A 73 -9.33 -1.85 0.21
CA HIS A 73 -9.85 -2.79 -0.78
C HIS A 73 -9.61 -2.28 -2.22
N ASP A 74 -9.90 -1.01 -2.48
CA ASP A 74 -9.80 -0.40 -3.81
C ASP A 74 -8.34 -0.14 -4.18
N ALA A 75 -7.53 0.27 -3.20
CA ALA A 75 -6.07 0.34 -3.31
C ALA A 75 -5.46 -1.02 -3.68
N ARG A 76 -5.98 -2.13 -3.12
CA ARG A 76 -5.53 -3.48 -3.48
C ARG A 76 -5.88 -3.84 -4.92
N ILE A 77 -7.08 -3.49 -5.40
CA ILE A 77 -7.46 -3.68 -6.82
C ILE A 77 -6.47 -2.97 -7.74
N LEU A 78 -6.12 -1.72 -7.41
CA LEU A 78 -5.14 -0.96 -8.16
C LEU A 78 -3.74 -1.58 -8.11
N ALA A 79 -3.28 -2.00 -6.92
CA ALA A 79 -1.99 -2.66 -6.74
C ALA A 79 -1.88 -3.93 -7.60
N THR A 80 -2.92 -4.77 -7.57
CA THR A 80 -3.00 -5.96 -8.43
C THR A 80 -2.98 -5.57 -9.91
N ALA A 81 -3.78 -4.59 -10.34
CA ALA A 81 -3.79 -4.17 -11.74
C ALA A 81 -2.40 -3.73 -12.23
N LEU A 82 -1.66 -2.97 -11.42
CA LEU A 82 -0.30 -2.54 -11.72
C LEU A 82 0.71 -3.70 -11.69
N GLU A 83 0.59 -4.62 -10.73
CA GLU A 83 1.41 -5.84 -10.64
C GLU A 83 1.31 -6.69 -11.91
N TYR A 84 0.11 -6.80 -12.48
CA TYR A 84 -0.14 -7.55 -13.71
C TYR A 84 -0.02 -6.71 -15.00
N ASN A 85 0.62 -5.53 -14.93
CA ASN A 85 0.82 -4.63 -16.10
C ASN A 85 -0.48 -4.27 -16.83
N CYS A 86 -1.60 -4.19 -16.12
CA CYS A 86 -2.87 -3.78 -16.72
C CYS A 86 -2.82 -2.29 -17.04
N ASP A 87 -2.97 -1.92 -18.30
CA ASP A 87 -3.00 -0.52 -18.73
C ASP A 87 -4.37 0.15 -18.49
N LYS A 88 -5.38 -0.66 -18.18
CA LYS A 88 -6.78 -0.27 -18.00
C LYS A 88 -7.41 -0.98 -16.81
N LEU A 89 -8.19 -0.22 -16.06
CA LEU A 89 -9.13 -0.73 -15.08
C LEU A 89 -10.55 -0.53 -15.60
N ALA A 90 -11.25 -1.65 -15.83
CA ALA A 90 -12.67 -1.62 -16.18
C ALA A 90 -13.50 -1.49 -14.90
N THR A 91 -13.78 -0.25 -14.49
CA THR A 91 -14.58 0.03 -13.29
C THR A 91 -15.60 1.13 -13.55
N LEU A 92 -16.78 0.99 -12.94
CA LEU A 92 -17.79 2.05 -12.85
C LEU A 92 -17.66 2.84 -11.55
N ASP A 93 -16.77 2.41 -10.66
CA ASP A 93 -16.57 3.02 -9.36
C ASP A 93 -15.84 4.36 -9.53
N GLU A 94 -16.47 5.43 -9.04
CA GLU A 94 -15.93 6.79 -9.09
C GLU A 94 -14.74 6.99 -8.16
N ASP A 95 -14.52 6.08 -7.21
CA ASP A 95 -13.40 6.16 -6.29
C ASP A 95 -12.04 6.05 -6.97
N PHE A 96 -11.97 5.37 -8.12
CA PHE A 96 -10.75 5.35 -8.94
C PHE A 96 -10.54 6.64 -9.73
N GLY A 97 -11.43 7.63 -9.59
CA GLY A 97 -11.30 8.93 -10.24
C GLY A 97 -10.02 9.67 -9.87
N THR A 98 -9.44 9.41 -8.69
CA THR A 98 -8.18 9.99 -8.21
C THR A 98 -6.93 9.33 -8.80
N VAL A 99 -7.06 8.21 -9.54
CA VAL A 99 -5.94 7.42 -10.06
C VAL A 99 -5.89 7.36 -11.59
N LYS A 100 -6.59 8.27 -12.26
CA LYS A 100 -6.63 8.36 -13.73
C LYS A 100 -5.25 8.59 -14.36
N ASP A 101 -4.34 9.12 -13.58
CA ASP A 101 -2.99 9.54 -13.97
C ASP A 101 -2.06 8.32 -14.07
N ILE A 102 -2.39 7.24 -13.36
CA ILE A 102 -1.59 6.01 -13.26
C ILE A 102 -2.24 4.81 -13.97
N ILE A 103 -3.56 4.78 -14.12
CA ILE A 103 -4.26 3.71 -14.86
C ILE A 103 -5.45 4.26 -15.64
N LYS A 104 -5.66 3.77 -16.87
CA LYS A 104 -6.81 4.22 -17.67
C LYS A 104 -8.10 3.62 -17.12
N LEU A 105 -9.06 4.47 -16.83
CA LEU A 105 -10.40 4.00 -16.49
C LEU A 105 -11.17 3.73 -17.78
N SER A 106 -11.35 2.46 -18.11
CA SER A 106 -12.16 2.06 -19.25
C SER A 106 -13.64 2.07 -18.86
N ARG A 107 -14.29 3.23 -18.93
CA ARG A 107 -15.74 3.24 -19.20
C ARG A 107 -15.92 2.59 -20.56
N ARG A 108 -16.93 1.75 -20.76
CA ARG A 108 -17.22 1.15 -22.08
C ARG A 108 -17.38 2.26 -23.13
N SER A 109 -16.30 2.66 -23.79
CA SER A 109 -16.19 3.37 -25.08
C SER A 109 -14.74 3.87 -25.30
N SER A 110 -14.14 3.32 -26.36
CA SER A 110 -13.11 3.90 -27.25
C SER A 110 -11.87 4.56 -26.65
N GLY A 111 -10.72 3.93 -26.91
CA GLY A 111 -9.44 4.28 -26.32
C GLY A 111 -8.79 5.58 -26.81
N ARG A 112 -7.95 6.13 -25.93
CA ARG A 112 -6.78 6.93 -26.27
C ARG A 112 -5.64 6.54 -25.32
N GLY A 113 -4.50 6.18 -25.89
CA GLY A 113 -3.34 5.64 -25.18
C GLY A 113 -2.55 6.74 -24.46
N VAL A 114 -2.18 6.51 -23.21
CA VAL A 114 -1.06 7.20 -22.56
C VAL A 114 0.22 6.52 -23.03
N LYS A 115 1.27 7.30 -23.30
CA LYS A 115 2.53 6.83 -23.87
C LYS A 115 3.25 5.90 -22.89
N SER A 116 3.69 4.76 -23.41
CA SER A 116 4.41 3.68 -22.71
C SER A 116 5.61 4.13 -21.88
N SER A 117 6.19 5.31 -22.15
CA SER A 117 7.39 5.81 -21.48
C SER A 117 7.18 6.18 -20.02
N PHE A 118 6.02 6.73 -19.65
CA PHE A 118 5.75 7.17 -18.27
C PHE A 118 5.50 5.98 -17.33
N LEU A 119 4.79 4.94 -17.81
CA LEU A 119 4.59 3.71 -17.04
C LEU A 119 5.92 2.97 -16.82
N LEU A 120 6.82 2.99 -17.79
CA LEU A 120 8.18 2.42 -17.65
C LEU A 120 9.03 3.18 -16.63
N GLU A 121 8.81 4.49 -16.47
CA GLU A 121 9.53 5.33 -15.50
C GLU A 121 9.07 5.02 -14.07
N ILE A 122 7.75 4.99 -13.83
CA ILE A 122 7.18 4.56 -12.54
C ILE A 122 7.63 3.13 -12.20
N GLN A 123 7.69 2.23 -13.18
CA GLN A 123 8.17 0.86 -12.94
C GLN A 123 9.64 0.81 -12.52
N ARG A 124 10.52 1.63 -13.12
CA ARG A 124 11.93 1.69 -12.67
C ARG A 124 12.04 2.20 -11.26
N GLU A 125 11.27 3.22 -10.92
CA GLU A 125 11.30 3.84 -9.60
C GLU A 125 10.83 2.84 -8.52
N LEU A 126 9.75 2.10 -8.79
CA LEU A 126 9.27 1.03 -7.92
C LEU A 126 10.27 -0.14 -7.82
N GLN A 127 10.93 -0.51 -8.92
CA GLN A 127 11.95 -1.57 -8.91
C GLN A 127 13.17 -1.17 -8.06
N SER A 128 13.63 0.08 -8.19
CA SER A 128 14.72 0.63 -7.39
C SER A 128 14.39 0.61 -5.89
N LEU A 129 13.18 1.05 -5.53
CA LEU A 129 12.72 1.04 -4.13
C LEU A 129 12.61 -0.39 -3.56
N ARG A 130 12.24 -1.38 -4.38
CA ARG A 130 12.23 -2.80 -3.96
C ARG A 130 13.63 -3.30 -3.64
N GLU A 131 14.59 -3.02 -4.51
CA GLU A 131 15.99 -3.44 -4.32
C GLU A 131 16.62 -2.79 -3.09
N GLU A 132 16.32 -1.52 -2.85
CA GLU A 132 16.78 -0.80 -1.67
C GLU A 132 16.18 -1.37 -0.38
N ASN A 133 14.87 -1.63 -0.36
CA ASN A 133 14.22 -2.24 0.79
C ASN A 133 14.74 -3.65 1.09
N GLU A 134 14.98 -4.48 0.07
CA GLU A 134 15.54 -5.82 0.28
C GLU A 134 16.97 -5.75 0.84
N ARG A 135 17.75 -4.76 0.41
CA ARG A 135 19.11 -4.51 0.93
C ARG A 135 19.08 -4.12 2.41
N PHE A 136 18.22 -3.16 2.78
CA PHE A 136 18.00 -2.78 4.17
C PHE A 136 17.54 -3.97 5.03
N ARG A 137 16.67 -4.83 4.50
CA ARG A 137 16.20 -6.02 5.23
C ARG A 137 17.33 -6.99 5.54
N LYS A 138 18.24 -7.21 4.58
CA LYS A 138 19.43 -8.07 4.77
C LYS A 138 20.41 -7.49 5.79
N GLU A 139 20.68 -6.18 5.73
CA GLU A 139 21.53 -5.51 6.73
C GLU A 139 20.95 -5.64 8.15
N MET A 140 19.63 -5.47 8.29
CA MET A 140 18.96 -5.62 9.58
C MET A 140 19.02 -7.06 10.12
N GLU A 141 18.87 -8.07 9.26
CA GLU A 141 19.02 -9.48 9.64
C GLU A 141 20.47 -9.81 10.06
N GLU A 142 21.47 -9.27 9.37
CA GLU A 142 22.89 -9.45 9.69
C GLU A 142 23.25 -8.78 11.03
N LEU A 143 22.78 -7.54 11.26
CA LEU A 143 22.94 -6.86 12.54
C LEU A 143 22.25 -7.60 13.69
N ALA A 144 21.07 -8.17 13.47
CA ALA A 144 20.38 -9.00 14.45
C ALA A 144 21.16 -10.28 14.79
N SER A 145 21.76 -10.92 13.77
CA SER A 145 22.58 -12.13 13.93
C SER A 145 23.87 -11.85 14.72
N LEU A 146 24.54 -10.73 14.44
CA LEU A 146 25.75 -10.28 15.16
C LEU A 146 25.46 -9.96 16.63
N LYS A 147 24.31 -9.33 16.91
CA LYS A 147 23.89 -9.02 18.29
C LYS A 147 23.61 -10.31 19.09
N CYS A 148 23.02 -11.32 18.45
CA CYS A 148 22.73 -12.62 19.06
C CYS A 148 23.99 -13.45 19.37
N SER A 149 25.06 -13.29 18.57
CA SER A 149 26.33 -14.00 18.78
C SER A 149 27.21 -13.33 19.85
N SER A 150 27.20 -11.99 19.95
CA SER A 150 27.87 -11.26 21.04
C SER A 150 27.27 -11.56 22.43
N LEU A 151 25.96 -11.78 22.52
CA LEU A 151 25.29 -12.16 23.77
C LEU A 151 25.59 -13.59 24.25
N LYS A 152 26.03 -14.49 23.35
CA LYS A 152 26.46 -15.85 23.70
C LYS A 152 27.91 -15.90 24.21
N SER A 153 28.78 -15.00 23.72
CA SER A 153 30.18 -14.90 24.15
C SER A 153 30.39 -14.27 25.52
N SER A 154 29.37 -13.61 26.09
CA SER A 154 29.48 -12.91 27.38
C SER A 154 28.88 -13.70 28.56
N ARG A 155 28.53 -14.98 28.33
CA ARG A 155 27.96 -15.91 29.32
C ARG A 155 28.88 -17.09 29.66
N ASP A 156 30.09 -17.12 29.11
CA ASP A 156 31.16 -18.07 29.48
C ASP A 156 32.18 -17.39 30.42
#